data_AF-A0A4Y3WF51-F1
#
_entry.id   AF-A0A4Y3WF51-F1
#
_cell.length_a   1.000
_cell.length_b   1.000
_cell.length_c   1.000
_cell.angle_alpha   90.00
_cell.angle_beta   90.00
_cell.angle_gamma   90.00
#
_symmetry.space_group_name_H-M   'P 1'
#
loop_
_entity.id
_entity.type
_entity.pdbx_description
1 polymer ?
#
loop_
_entity_poly.entity_id
_entity_poly.type
_entity_poly.pdbx_seq_one_letter_code
_entity_poly.pdbx_strand_id
1 'polypeptide(L)'
;MIKAQDKMIARRADTKARADFATWKMMVKLNGASSLPTEALTFLASYKSLAETMAETEASEATIELIYKSYYADMGGTGTAPDVKSMPKEPIVDTSNVMAFKRPAPQPAPSVKSAPGARPRLPVALIFICLVLIYVGIRYFLLQ
;
A
#
# COMPACT_ATOMS: atom_id res chain seq x y z
N MET A 1 -18.37 -23.18 18.78
CA MET A 1 -17.94 -21.97 19.52
C MET A 1 -16.57 -21.57 19.02
N ILE A 2 -16.42 -20.35 18.49
CA ILE A 2 -15.11 -19.84 18.05
C ILE A 2 -14.29 -19.51 19.31
N LYS A 3 -13.11 -20.12 19.46
CA LYS A 3 -12.25 -19.92 20.64
C LYS A 3 -11.77 -18.46 20.68
N ALA A 4 -11.61 -17.86 21.86
CA ALA A 4 -11.16 -16.48 21.99
C ALA A 4 -9.78 -16.24 21.32
N GLN A 5 -8.89 -17.23 21.41
CA GLN A 5 -7.60 -17.24 20.72
C GLN A 5 -7.75 -17.16 19.19
N ASP A 6 -8.71 -17.89 18.64
CA ASP A 6 -9.01 -17.96 17.21
C ASP A 6 -9.48 -16.60 16.67
N LYS A 7 -10.30 -15.89 17.45
CA LYS A 7 -10.71 -14.51 17.15
C LYS A 7 -9.53 -13.54 17.15
N MET A 8 -8.58 -13.70 18.07
CA MET A 8 -7.38 -12.86 18.14
C MET A 8 -6.43 -13.13 16.97
N ILE A 9 -6.27 -14.40 16.58
CA ILE A 9 -5.50 -14.80 15.41
C ILE A 9 -6.13 -14.24 14.14
N ALA A 10 -7.46 -14.36 13.98
CA ALA A 10 -8.19 -13.80 12.85
C ALA A 10 -7.97 -12.29 12.68
N ARG A 11 -8.09 -11.52 13.77
CA ARG A 11 -7.83 -10.07 13.74
C ARG A 11 -6.39 -9.74 13.35
N ARG A 12 -5.42 -10.50 13.88
CA ARG A 12 -4.00 -10.30 13.57
C ARG A 12 -3.70 -10.64 12.10
N ALA A 13 -4.27 -11.72 11.59
CA ALA A 13 -4.13 -12.14 10.21
C ALA A 13 -4.72 -11.10 9.24
N ASP A 14 -5.93 -10.59 9.49
CA ASP A 14 -6.56 -9.55 8.66
C ASP A 14 -5.74 -8.24 8.67
N THR A 15 -5.35 -7.78 9.86
CA THR A 15 -4.52 -6.57 9.98
C THR A 15 -3.21 -6.70 9.21
N LYS A 16 -2.55 -7.87 9.33
CA LYS A 16 -1.31 -8.15 8.60
C LYS A 16 -1.55 -8.22 7.10
N ALA A 17 -2.59 -8.92 6.65
CA ALA A 17 -2.94 -9.07 5.24
C ALA A 17 -3.17 -7.71 4.57
N ARG A 18 -3.92 -6.81 5.22
CA ARG A 18 -4.16 -5.44 4.72
C ARG A 18 -2.89 -4.61 4.64
N ALA A 19 -2.07 -4.65 5.69
CA ALA A 19 -0.83 -3.88 5.74
C ALA A 19 0.18 -4.34 4.68
N ASP A 20 0.36 -5.66 4.56
CA ASP A 20 1.26 -6.26 3.59
C ASP A 20 0.77 -5.98 2.16
N PHE A 21 -0.52 -6.16 1.87
CA PHE A 21 -1.08 -5.86 0.56
C PHE A 21 -0.88 -4.39 0.15
N ALA A 22 -1.14 -3.45 1.06
CA ALA A 22 -0.90 -2.03 0.81
C ALA A 22 0.59 -1.74 0.53
N THR A 23 1.47 -2.36 1.31
CA THR A 23 2.92 -2.25 1.14
C THR A 23 3.36 -2.82 -0.20
N TRP A 24 2.83 -3.96 -0.61
CA TRP A 24 3.14 -4.58 -1.90
C TRP A 24 2.66 -3.73 -3.06
N LYS A 25 1.42 -3.21 -3.01
CA LYS A 25 0.92 -2.25 -4.02
C LYS A 25 1.82 -1.02 -4.13
N MET A 26 2.32 -0.51 -3.00
CA MET A 26 3.25 0.62 -3.00
C MET A 26 4.61 0.23 -3.58
N MET A 27 5.17 -0.93 -3.22
CA MET A 27 6.47 -1.40 -3.72
C MET A 27 6.47 -1.63 -5.23
N VAL A 28 5.39 -2.22 -5.78
CA VAL A 28 5.23 -2.38 -7.23
C VAL A 28 5.28 -1.02 -7.94
N LYS A 29 4.65 0.01 -7.36
CA LYS A 29 4.65 1.36 -7.93
C LYS A 29 6.02 2.04 -7.91
N LEU A 30 6.86 1.72 -6.91
CA LEU A 30 8.15 2.38 -6.72
C LEU A 30 9.30 1.69 -7.47
N ASN A 31 9.46 0.37 -7.28
CA ASN A 31 10.64 -0.37 -7.72
C ASN A 31 10.32 -1.51 -8.69
N GLY A 32 9.06 -1.61 -9.14
CA GLY A 32 8.58 -2.75 -9.92
C GLY A 32 8.42 -4.02 -9.08
N ALA A 33 7.98 -5.10 -9.71
CA ALA A 33 7.66 -6.36 -9.03
C ALA A 33 8.90 -7.13 -8.49
N SER A 34 10.10 -6.80 -8.96
CA SER A 34 11.33 -7.57 -8.67
C SER A 34 11.81 -7.52 -7.23
N SER A 35 11.36 -6.57 -6.41
CA SER A 35 11.77 -6.43 -5.01
C SER A 35 10.85 -7.15 -4.01
N LEU A 36 9.81 -7.84 -4.48
CA LEU A 36 8.80 -8.48 -3.65
C LEU A 36 9.09 -9.99 -3.51
N PRO A 37 8.72 -10.60 -2.35
CA PRO A 37 8.84 -12.04 -2.18
C PRO A 37 7.90 -12.77 -3.15
N THR A 38 8.25 -14.00 -3.51
CA THR A 38 7.52 -14.81 -4.51
C THR A 38 6.04 -14.97 -4.15
N GLU A 39 5.71 -15.16 -2.87
CA GLU A 39 4.32 -15.24 -2.39
C GLU A 39 3.54 -13.94 -2.64
N ALA A 40 4.16 -12.77 -2.41
CA ALA A 40 3.50 -11.49 -2.69
C ALA A 40 3.20 -11.35 -4.19
N LEU A 41 4.07 -11.88 -5.06
CA LEU A 41 3.87 -11.86 -6.50
C LEU A 41 2.70 -12.74 -6.96
N THR A 42 2.51 -13.92 -6.35
CA THR A 42 1.36 -14.78 -6.67
C THR A 42 0.04 -14.14 -6.25
N PHE A 43 0.01 -13.49 -5.07
CA PHE A 43 -1.15 -12.72 -4.63
C PHE A 43 -1.43 -11.52 -5.53
N LEU A 44 -0.40 -10.77 -5.95
CA LEU A 44 -0.55 -9.65 -6.87
C LEU A 44 -0.97 -10.07 -8.29
N ALA A 45 -0.56 -11.25 -8.75
CA ALA A 45 -1.05 -11.82 -10.01
C ALA A 45 -2.55 -12.13 -9.91
N SER A 46 -2.99 -12.72 -8.79
CA SER A 46 -4.41 -12.97 -8.51
C SER A 46 -5.20 -11.66 -8.46
N TYR A 47 -4.67 -10.64 -7.79
CA TYR A 47 -5.25 -9.29 -7.78
C TYR A 47 -5.43 -8.69 -9.17
N LYS A 48 -4.43 -8.83 -10.06
CA LYS A 48 -4.55 -8.34 -11.44
C LYS A 48 -5.68 -9.03 -12.19
N SER A 49 -5.79 -10.36 -12.09
CA SER A 49 -6.91 -11.09 -12.73
C SER A 49 -8.28 -10.68 -12.18
N LEU A 50 -8.37 -10.38 -10.88
CA LEU A 50 -9.59 -9.85 -10.27
C LEU A 50 -9.87 -8.45 -10.80
N ALA A 51 -8.88 -7.56 -10.83
CA ALA A 51 -9.03 -6.18 -11.29
C ALA A 51 -9.40 -6.04 -12.78
N GLU A 52 -9.19 -7.08 -13.60
CA GLU A 52 -9.66 -7.14 -14.99
C GLU A 52 -11.16 -7.41 -15.10
N THR A 53 -11.77 -8.02 -14.08
CA THR A 53 -13.16 -8.50 -14.12
C THR A 53 -14.11 -7.74 -13.20
N MET A 54 -13.59 -7.03 -12.19
CA MET A 54 -14.38 -6.27 -11.21
C MET A 54 -13.73 -4.94 -10.81
N ALA A 55 -14.41 -4.13 -10.00
CA ALA A 55 -13.89 -2.86 -9.54
C ALA A 55 -12.61 -3.03 -8.71
N GLU A 56 -11.67 -2.07 -8.80
CA GLU A 56 -10.38 -2.14 -8.10
C GLU A 56 -10.53 -2.34 -6.58
N THR A 57 -11.56 -1.71 -5.99
CA THR A 57 -11.88 -1.84 -4.56
C THR A 57 -12.33 -3.25 -4.21
N GLU A 58 -13.18 -3.87 -5.03
CA GLU A 58 -13.65 -5.24 -4.81
C GLU A 58 -12.51 -6.24 -5.03
N ALA A 59 -11.72 -6.06 -6.08
CA ALA A 59 -10.53 -6.87 -6.35
C ALA A 59 -9.53 -6.81 -5.19
N SER A 60 -9.35 -5.62 -4.59
CA SER A 60 -8.47 -5.45 -3.43
C SER A 60 -8.97 -6.19 -2.20
N GLU A 61 -10.26 -6.09 -1.87
CA GLU A 61 -10.84 -6.78 -0.72
C GLU A 61 -10.83 -8.30 -0.92
N ALA A 62 -11.16 -8.78 -2.14
CA ALA A 62 -11.08 -10.20 -2.48
C ALA A 62 -9.65 -10.76 -2.36
N THR A 63 -8.65 -9.98 -2.76
CA THR A 63 -7.23 -10.38 -2.60
C THR A 63 -6.81 -10.37 -1.14
N ILE A 64 -7.23 -9.36 -0.37
CA ILE A 64 -6.98 -9.28 1.08
C ILE A 64 -7.58 -10.49 1.79
N GLU A 65 -8.79 -10.93 1.40
CA GLU A 65 -9.42 -12.11 1.96
C GLU A 65 -8.62 -13.39 1.65
N LEU A 66 -8.04 -13.50 0.45
CA LEU A 66 -7.18 -14.62 0.07
C LEU A 66 -5.90 -14.67 0.94
N ILE A 67 -5.24 -13.53 1.12
CA ILE A 67 -4.04 -13.38 1.98
C ILE A 67 -4.40 -13.63 3.45
N TYR A 68 -5.56 -13.15 3.89
CA TYR A 68 -6.06 -13.39 5.24
C TYR A 68 -6.21 -14.89 5.52
N LYS A 69 -6.79 -15.65 4.59
CA LYS A 69 -6.96 -17.10 4.73
C LYS A 69 -5.62 -17.84 4.86
N SER A 70 -4.60 -17.46 4.07
CA SER A 70 -3.27 -18.06 4.20
C SER A 70 -2.64 -17.72 5.55
N TYR A 71 -2.65 -16.44 5.94
CA TYR A 71 -2.08 -16.00 7.22
C TYR A 71 -2.80 -16.57 8.44
N TYR A 72 -4.11 -16.74 8.37
CA TYR A 72 -4.88 -17.36 9.43
C TYR A 72 -4.43 -18.81 9.67
N ALA A 73 -4.25 -19.58 8.59
CA ALA A 73 -3.74 -20.94 8.68
C ALA A 73 -2.30 -20.97 9.22
N ASP A 74 -1.42 -20.11 8.72
CA ASP A 74 -0.02 -20.03 9.16
C ASP A 74 0.12 -19.63 10.63
N MET A 75 -0.79 -18.79 11.14
CA MET A 75 -0.81 -18.36 12.55
C MET A 75 -1.45 -19.39 13.50
N GLY A 76 -1.80 -20.59 13.01
CA GLY A 76 -2.37 -21.67 13.81
C GLY A 76 -3.87 -21.54 14.06
N GLY A 77 -4.58 -20.79 13.21
CA GLY A 77 -6.04 -20.77 13.20
C GLY A 77 -6.58 -22.14 12.78
N THR A 78 -7.54 -22.67 13.54
CA THR A 78 -8.08 -24.02 13.29
C THR A 78 -9.46 -23.95 12.65
N GLY A 79 -9.66 -24.65 11.53
CA GLY A 79 -10.96 -24.70 10.83
C GLY A 79 -11.17 -23.53 9.85
N THR A 80 -12.43 -23.23 9.53
CA THR A 80 -12.79 -22.14 8.61
C THR A 80 -12.42 -20.79 9.23
N ALA A 81 -11.60 -20.00 8.53
CA ALA A 81 -11.24 -18.65 8.94
C ALA A 81 -12.53 -17.83 9.22
N PRO A 82 -12.69 -17.24 10.42
CA PRO A 82 -13.84 -16.42 10.74
C PRO A 82 -13.98 -15.28 9.73
N ASP A 83 -15.22 -14.92 9.38
CA ASP A 83 -15.49 -13.70 8.60
C ASP A 83 -15.15 -12.49 9.49
N VAL A 84 -13.95 -11.93 9.31
CA VAL A 84 -13.56 -10.65 9.89
C VAL A 84 -14.11 -9.59 8.96
N LYS A 85 -15.44 -9.41 8.96
CA LYS A 85 -16.03 -8.21 8.36
C LYS A 85 -15.31 -7.02 8.96
N SER A 86 -14.80 -6.16 8.07
CA SER A 86 -14.25 -4.84 8.37
C SER A 86 -15.27 -4.03 9.12
N MET A 87 -15.40 -4.28 10.42
CA MET A 87 -16.16 -3.44 11.30
C MET A 87 -15.46 -2.09 11.21
N PRO A 88 -16.16 -1.00 10.83
CA PRO A 88 -15.61 0.34 10.94
C PRO A 88 -14.95 0.42 12.29
N LYS A 89 -13.72 0.90 12.33
CA LYS A 89 -12.92 1.02 13.55
C LYS A 89 -13.69 1.93 14.50
N GLU A 90 -14.62 1.34 15.25
CA GLU A 90 -15.30 1.98 16.33
C GLU A 90 -14.15 2.36 17.25
N PRO A 91 -13.97 3.67 17.52
CA PRO A 91 -12.85 4.12 18.33
C PRO A 91 -12.92 3.29 19.59
N ILE A 92 -11.84 2.55 19.85
CA ILE A 92 -11.71 1.77 21.07
C ILE A 92 -11.81 2.82 22.19
N VAL A 93 -13.00 2.97 22.76
CA VAL A 93 -13.19 3.66 24.01
C VAL A 93 -12.66 2.67 25.04
N ASP A 94 -11.33 2.62 25.12
CA ASP A 94 -10.63 1.92 26.19
C ASP A 94 -11.03 2.61 27.49
N THR A 95 -12.07 2.04 28.09
CA THR A 95 -12.50 2.34 29.43
C THR A 95 -11.42 1.77 30.35
N SER A 96 -10.81 2.69 31.10
CA SER A 96 -9.80 2.47 32.15
C SER A 96 -8.33 2.61 31.73
N ASN A 97 -7.79 3.78 32.11
CA ASN A 97 -6.39 4.02 32.49
C ASN A 97 -5.32 4.18 31.39
N VAL A 98 -5.63 4.86 30.28
CA VAL A 98 -4.59 5.54 29.48
C VAL A 98 -4.67 7.04 29.77
N MET A 99 -3.65 7.59 30.44
CA MET A 99 -3.53 9.04 30.63
C MET A 99 -3.54 9.72 29.26
N ALA A 100 -4.55 10.55 29.01
CA ALA A 100 -4.63 11.37 27.82
C ALA A 100 -3.31 12.13 27.65
N PHE A 101 -2.66 11.93 26.50
CA PHE A 101 -1.42 12.63 26.16
C PHE A 101 -1.74 14.13 26.09
N LYS A 102 -1.39 14.87 27.15
CA LYS A 102 -1.64 16.30 27.27
C LYS A 102 -0.74 17.01 26.27
N ARG A 103 -1.26 17.27 25.06
CA ARG A 103 -0.56 18.02 24.01
C ARG A 103 -0.23 19.41 24.56
N PRO A 104 1.05 19.83 24.63
CA PRO A 104 1.40 21.20 24.98
C PRO A 104 0.73 22.17 24.00
N ALA A 105 0.34 23.35 24.50
CA ALA A 105 -0.32 24.37 23.68
C ALA A 105 0.52 24.67 22.41
N PRO A 106 -0.12 24.85 21.24
CA PRO A 106 0.59 25.14 20.00
C PRO A 106 1.39 26.44 20.15
N GLN A 107 2.71 26.35 19.99
CA GLN A 107 3.57 27.52 19.89
C GLN A 107 3.20 28.31 18.62
N PRO A 108 3.13 29.65 18.68
CA PRO A 108 2.87 30.47 17.51
C PRO A 108 3.98 30.29 16.47
N ALA A 109 3.57 30.10 15.21
CA ALA A 109 4.46 29.80 14.10
C ALA A 109 5.48 30.95 13.89
N PRO A 110 6.78 30.63 13.71
CA PRO A 110 7.73 31.61 13.21
C PRO A 110 7.37 32.00 11.76
N SER A 111 7.40 33.30 11.48
CA SER A 111 7.14 33.87 10.17
C SER A 111 8.04 33.24 9.11
N VAL A 112 7.42 32.69 8.07
CA VAL A 112 8.11 32.18 6.89
C VAL A 112 8.70 33.38 6.15
N LYS A 113 9.95 33.72 6.44
CA LYS A 113 10.78 34.50 5.52
C LYS A 113 11.02 33.60 4.32
N SER A 114 10.46 33.98 3.17
CA SER A 114 10.69 33.34 1.88
C SER A 114 12.18 33.11 1.63
N ALA A 115 12.59 31.84 1.60
CA ALA A 115 13.93 31.45 1.18
C ALA A 115 14.03 31.58 -0.36
N PRO A 116 15.05 32.27 -0.91
CA PRO A 116 15.30 32.30 -2.34
C PRO A 116 16.00 31.00 -2.73
N GLY A 117 15.22 29.99 -3.09
CA GLY A 117 15.76 28.65 -3.37
C GLY A 117 14.92 27.85 -4.34
N ALA A 118 14.24 28.52 -5.28
CA ALA A 118 13.53 27.86 -6.36
C ALA A 118 14.55 27.16 -7.27
N ARG A 119 14.71 25.84 -7.09
CA ARG A 119 15.50 24.99 -7.98
C ARG A 119 15.03 25.21 -9.42
N PRO A 120 15.96 25.40 -10.39
CA PRO A 120 15.59 25.79 -11.72
C PRO A 120 14.73 24.70 -12.39
N ARG A 121 13.61 25.10 -12.99
CA ARG A 121 12.67 24.26 -13.77
C ARG A 121 13.26 23.74 -15.10
N LEU A 122 14.58 23.69 -15.19
CA LEU A 122 15.35 23.32 -16.38
C LEU A 122 15.41 21.81 -16.70
N PRO A 123 15.18 20.82 -15.80
CA PRO A 123 15.45 19.43 -16.17
C PRO A 123 14.47 18.93 -17.24
N VAL A 124 13.21 19.37 -17.23
CA VAL A 124 12.19 18.90 -18.19
C VAL A 124 12.50 19.36 -19.61
N ALA A 125 12.91 20.63 -19.80
CA ALA A 125 13.22 21.16 -21.12
C ALA A 125 14.45 20.47 -21.75
N LEU A 126 15.49 20.20 -20.95
CA LEU A 126 16.69 19.50 -21.42
C LEU A 126 16.41 18.06 -21.83
N ILE A 127 15.58 17.34 -21.07
CA ILE A 127 15.15 15.98 -21.42
C ILE A 127 14.38 15.98 -22.74
N PHE A 128 13.48 16.94 -22.93
CA PHE A 128 12.68 17.04 -24.15
C PHE A 128 13.55 17.32 -25.40
N ILE A 129 14.50 18.25 -25.31
CA ILE A 129 15.43 18.56 -26.40
C ILE A 129 16.29 17.33 -26.74
N CYS A 130 16.80 16.62 -25.73
CA CYS A 130 17.58 15.40 -25.92
C CYS A 130 16.79 14.31 -26.66
N LEU A 131 15.53 14.08 -26.28
CA LEU A 131 14.66 13.10 -26.94
C LEU A 131 14.38 13.46 -28.41
N VAL A 132 14.19 14.75 -28.73
CA VAL A 132 13.99 15.21 -30.11
C VAL A 132 15.23 14.94 -30.96
N LEU A 133 16.43 15.22 -30.44
CA LEU A 133 17.68 14.95 -31.16
C LEU A 133 17.89 13.46 -31.42
N ILE A 134 17.61 12.61 -30.44
CA ILE A 134 17.68 11.14 -30.59
C ILE A 134 16.69 10.68 -31.66
N TYR A 135 15.44 11.16 -31.62
CA TYR A 135 14.42 10.80 -32.60
C TYR A 135 14.82 11.21 -34.02
N VAL A 136 15.29 12.45 -34.21
CA VAL A 136 15.74 12.94 -35.51
C VAL A 136 16.98 12.17 -35.99
N GLY A 137 17.93 11.88 -35.09
CA GLY A 137 19.13 11.12 -35.40
C GLY A 137 18.82 9.69 -35.83
N ILE A 138 17.94 8.98 -35.12
CA ILE A 138 17.45 7.66 -35.54
C ILE A 138 16.75 7.77 -36.89
N ARG A 139 15.88 8.75 -37.08
CA ARG A 139 15.10 8.89 -38.31
C ARG A 139 15.96 9.25 -39.53
N TYR A 140 17.09 9.94 -39.34
CA TYR A 140 18.01 10.26 -40.43
C TYR A 140 19.11 9.21 -40.63
N PHE A 141 19.55 8.51 -39.58
CA PHE A 141 20.69 7.59 -39.65
C PHE A 141 20.30 6.12 -39.82
N LEU A 142 19.08 5.73 -39.39
CA LEU A 142 18.56 4.36 -39.52
C LEU A 142 17.46 4.21 -40.58
N LEU A 143 16.89 5.31 -41.07
CA LEU A 143 15.80 5.30 -42.05
C LEU A 143 16.20 5.83 -43.43
N GLN A 144 17.49 6.05 -43.65
CA GLN A 144 18.13 6.41 -44.92
C GLN A 144 18.95 5.22 -45.40
#